data_AF-A0A7S2I0J7-F1
#
_entry.id   AF-A0A7S2I0J7-F1
#
_cell.length_a   1.000
_cell.length_b   1.000
_cell.length_c   1.000
_cell.angle_alpha   90.00
_cell.angle_beta   90.00
_cell.angle_gamma   90.00
#
_symmetry.space_group_name_H-M   'P 1'
#
loop_
_entity.id
_entity.type
_entity.pdbx_description
1 polymer ?
#
loop_
_entity_poly.entity_id
_entity_poly.type
_entity_poly.pdbx_seq_one_letter_code
_entity_poly.pdbx_strand_id
1 'polypeptide(L)'
;DEGKSAVQARCPQHKCSRMVPVNFFKKYCDEARIQKYEEWYLRSYVDDNPSVKWCTNPAGCTLACEYQGGEICDIRCNCSFVWCWGCGEEAHRPADCHKVHQWSIKNSAESENISWIRANTKNCPKC
;
A
#
# COMPACT_ATOMS: atom_id res chain seq x y z
N ASP A 1 -4.25 21.19 6.37
CA ASP A 1 -4.95 19.93 6.67
C ASP A 1 -5.18 19.02 5.46
N GLU A 2 -4.62 19.29 4.27
CA GLU A 2 -4.90 18.49 3.07
C GLU A 2 -3.67 17.69 2.62
N GLY A 3 -3.58 16.43 3.06
CA GLY A 3 -2.79 15.36 2.41
C GLY A 3 -1.39 15.71 1.88
N LYS A 4 -1.04 15.12 0.73
CA LYS A 4 0.24 15.35 0.03
C LYS A 4 0.39 16.78 -0.52
N SER A 5 -0.68 17.56 -0.64
CA SER A 5 -0.54 18.95 -1.12
C SER A 5 0.18 19.83 -0.10
N ALA A 6 0.14 19.47 1.20
CA ALA A 6 0.91 20.13 2.24
C ALA A 6 2.44 20.11 1.99
N VAL A 7 2.98 19.00 1.46
CA VAL A 7 4.41 18.91 1.13
C VAL A 7 4.76 19.66 -0.16
N GLN A 8 3.75 19.97 -0.96
CA GLN A 8 3.87 20.74 -2.20
C GLN A 8 3.48 22.22 -2.04
N ALA A 9 3.36 22.71 -0.80
CA ALA A 9 2.94 24.08 -0.54
C ALA A 9 3.87 25.11 -1.18
N ARG A 10 3.27 26.16 -1.75
CA ARG A 10 3.97 27.26 -2.41
C ARG A 10 3.72 28.57 -1.67
N CYS A 11 4.60 29.53 -1.91
CA CYS A 11 4.49 30.88 -1.39
C CYS A 11 3.11 31.48 -1.72
N PRO A 12 2.40 32.06 -0.74
CA PRO A 12 1.06 32.61 -0.96
C PRO A 12 1.03 33.90 -1.79
N GLN A 13 2.20 34.50 -2.06
CA GLN A 13 2.30 35.70 -2.89
C GLN A 13 1.83 35.40 -4.34
N HIS A 14 0.96 36.25 -4.87
CA HIS A 14 0.44 36.11 -6.24
C HIS A 14 1.59 35.95 -7.26
N LYS A 15 1.46 34.95 -8.16
CA LYS A 15 2.44 34.55 -9.18
C LYS A 15 3.78 34.01 -8.64
N CYS A 16 3.95 33.85 -7.33
CA CYS A 16 5.14 33.21 -6.78
C CYS A 16 4.99 31.68 -6.88
N SER A 17 5.95 31.00 -7.51
CA SER A 17 5.97 29.54 -7.63
C SER A 17 6.91 28.87 -6.62
N ARG A 18 7.57 29.65 -5.75
CA ARG A 18 8.57 29.15 -4.80
C ARG A 18 7.95 28.20 -3.79
N MET A 19 8.57 27.03 -3.64
CA MET A 19 8.19 26.03 -2.64
C MET A 19 8.49 26.52 -1.23
N VAL A 20 7.59 26.24 -0.30
CA VAL A 20 7.80 26.51 1.13
C VAL A 20 8.76 25.45 1.68
N PRO A 21 9.94 25.81 2.20
CA PRO A 21 10.86 24.81 2.73
C PRO A 21 10.39 24.27 4.08
N VAL A 22 10.77 23.03 4.39
CA VAL A 22 10.36 22.29 5.61
C VAL A 22 10.59 23.08 6.90
N ASN A 23 11.68 23.84 6.98
CA ASN A 23 12.03 24.65 8.15
C ASN A 23 11.01 25.75 8.46
N PHE A 24 10.24 26.24 7.48
CA PHE A 24 9.14 27.18 7.72
C PHE A 24 8.01 26.50 8.49
N PHE A 25 7.65 25.27 8.13
CA PHE A 25 6.65 24.52 8.88
C PHE A 25 7.09 24.30 10.33
N LYS A 26 8.35 23.88 10.53
CA LYS A 26 8.91 23.69 11.88
C LYS A 26 8.96 24.97 12.72
N LYS A 27 9.10 26.14 12.08
CA LYS A 27 9.18 27.43 12.76
C LYS A 27 7.82 28.05 13.08
N TYR A 28 6.82 27.85 12.22
CA TYR A 28 5.57 28.61 12.25
C TYR A 28 4.31 27.76 12.52
N CYS A 29 4.42 26.44 12.54
CA CYS A 29 3.30 25.55 12.85
C CYS A 29 3.40 25.01 14.29
N ASP A 30 2.25 24.61 14.83
CA ASP A 30 2.18 23.85 16.07
C ASP A 30 2.67 22.41 15.88
N GLU A 31 2.93 21.72 16.99
CA GLU A 31 3.45 20.36 17.00
C GLU A 31 2.54 19.37 16.25
N ALA A 32 1.22 19.50 16.42
CA ALA A 32 0.25 18.63 15.74
C ALA A 32 0.31 18.75 14.21
N ARG A 33 0.47 19.97 13.68
CA ARG A 33 0.62 20.21 12.24
C ARG A 33 1.98 19.75 11.73
N ILE A 34 3.04 19.89 12.53
CA ILE A 34 4.38 19.39 12.18
C ILE A 34 4.37 17.87 12.07
N GLN A 35 3.78 17.16 13.03
CA GLN A 35 3.65 15.69 12.99
C GLN A 35 2.91 15.24 11.73
N LYS A 36 1.76 15.84 11.42
CA LYS A 36 1.03 15.57 10.17
C LYS A 36 1.90 15.84 8.93
N TYR A 37 2.63 16.95 8.91
CA TYR A 37 3.51 17.27 7.78
C TYR A 37 4.59 16.19 7.58
N GLU A 38 5.22 15.73 8.66
CA GLU A 38 6.25 14.69 8.60
C GLU A 38 5.68 13.35 8.11
N GLU A 39 4.48 12.97 8.55
CA GLU A 39 3.76 11.81 8.03
C GLU A 39 3.51 11.92 6.51
N TRP A 40 3.02 13.06 6.03
CA TRP A 40 2.78 13.28 4.60
C TRP A 40 4.08 13.33 3.80
N TYR A 41 5.15 13.86 4.38
CA TYR A 41 6.47 13.89 3.76
C TYR A 41 7.02 12.48 3.56
N LEU A 42 6.95 11.62 4.57
CA LEU A 42 7.33 10.22 4.47
C LEU A 42 6.45 9.48 3.45
N ARG A 43 5.15 9.74 3.44
CA ARG A 43 4.22 9.18 2.43
C ARG A 43 4.57 9.58 1.01
N SER A 44 4.87 10.86 0.77
CA SER A 44 5.31 11.30 -0.56
C SER A 44 6.61 10.59 -0.96
N TYR A 45 7.59 10.51 -0.05
CA TYR A 45 8.86 9.86 -0.34
C TYR A 45 8.70 8.40 -0.77
N VAL A 46 7.89 7.62 -0.05
CA VAL A 46 7.66 6.21 -0.39
C VAL A 46 6.87 6.08 -1.70
N ASP A 47 5.81 6.86 -1.87
CA ASP A 47 4.93 6.73 -3.04
C ASP A 47 5.61 7.21 -4.34
N ASP A 48 6.56 8.14 -4.24
CA ASP A 48 7.31 8.68 -5.38
C ASP A 48 8.61 7.89 -5.67
N ASN A 49 8.97 6.91 -4.83
CA ASN A 49 10.21 6.14 -4.97
C ASN A 49 9.92 4.68 -5.43
N PRO A 50 10.31 4.28 -6.65
CA PRO A 50 10.05 2.93 -7.16
C PRO A 50 10.81 1.82 -6.43
N SER A 51 11.89 2.13 -5.70
CA SER A 51 12.64 1.16 -4.89
C SER A 51 12.11 1.01 -3.47
N VAL A 52 11.07 1.76 -3.08
CA VAL A 52 10.48 1.71 -1.74
C VAL A 52 8.98 1.50 -1.85
N LYS A 53 8.41 0.60 -1.05
CA LYS A 53 6.97 0.33 -1.03
C LYS A 53 6.48 0.10 0.38
N TRP A 54 5.24 0.49 0.66
CA TRP A 54 4.57 0.14 1.91
C TRP A 54 4.41 -1.37 2.04
N CYS A 55 4.58 -1.89 3.26
CA CYS A 55 4.27 -3.27 3.55
C CYS A 55 2.79 -3.55 3.29
N THR A 56 2.50 -4.61 2.53
CA THR A 56 1.14 -4.96 2.10
C THR A 56 0.42 -5.88 3.09
N ASN A 57 0.92 -6.02 4.32
CA ASN A 57 0.30 -6.85 5.34
C ASN A 57 -1.16 -6.40 5.57
N PRO A 58 -2.15 -7.28 5.37
CA PRO A 58 -3.57 -6.95 5.58
C PRO A 58 -3.90 -6.48 7.01
N ALA A 59 -3.04 -6.79 8.00
CA ALA A 59 -3.16 -6.32 9.38
C ALA A 59 -2.85 -4.81 9.56
N GLY A 60 -2.46 -4.09 8.50
CA GLY A 60 -2.26 -2.64 8.54
C GLY A 60 -0.88 -2.22 9.04
N CYS A 61 0.19 -2.83 8.53
CA CYS A 61 1.56 -2.45 8.88
C CYS A 61 1.91 -1.06 8.30
N THR A 62 2.54 -0.20 9.10
CA THR A 62 2.95 1.17 8.70
C THR A 62 4.42 1.26 8.28
N LEU A 63 5.11 0.12 8.12
CA LEU A 63 6.50 0.10 7.70
C LEU A 63 6.58 0.12 6.17
N ALA A 64 7.61 0.79 5.66
CA ALA A 64 8.00 0.71 4.26
C ALA A 64 9.23 -0.19 4.12
N CYS A 65 9.30 -0.94 3.02
CA CYS A 65 10.42 -1.78 2.68
C CYS A 65 11.14 -1.21 1.46
N GLU A 66 12.46 -1.19 1.49
CA GLU A 66 13.31 -0.85 0.35
C GLU A 66 13.80 -2.12 -0.34
N TYR A 67 13.84 -2.12 -1.66
CA TYR A 67 14.33 -3.21 -2.48
C TYR A 67 15.24 -2.67 -3.59
N GLN A 68 16.49 -3.12 -3.57
CA GLN A 68 17.54 -2.65 -4.49
C GLN A 68 17.60 -3.44 -5.81
N GLY A 69 16.62 -4.31 -6.08
CA GLY A 69 16.64 -5.20 -7.24
C GLY A 69 17.34 -6.53 -6.96
N GLY A 70 17.11 -7.52 -7.84
CA GLY A 70 17.71 -8.86 -7.74
C GLY A 70 16.78 -9.97 -8.25
N GLU A 71 17.23 -11.22 -8.13
CA GLU A 71 16.44 -12.40 -8.52
C GLU A 71 15.34 -12.74 -7.51
N ILE A 72 15.52 -12.32 -6.26
CA ILE A 72 14.56 -12.55 -5.17
C ILE A 72 13.57 -11.42 -5.14
N CYS A 73 12.30 -11.70 -5.42
CA CYS A 73 11.22 -10.72 -5.39
C CYS A 73 10.44 -10.73 -4.08
N ASP A 74 10.67 -11.67 -3.17
CA ASP A 74 9.93 -11.76 -1.91
C ASP A 74 10.61 -10.93 -0.82
N ILE A 75 9.85 -10.07 -0.16
CA ILE A 75 10.29 -9.17 0.91
C ILE A 75 9.72 -9.65 2.22
N ARG A 76 10.60 -9.85 3.21
CA ARG A 76 10.20 -10.06 4.61
C ARG A 76 10.24 -8.74 5.35
N CYS A 77 9.06 -8.24 5.74
CA CYS A 77 8.96 -7.05 6.59
C CYS A 77 9.31 -7.39 8.05
N ASN A 78 9.70 -6.40 8.85
CA ASN A 78 9.90 -6.56 10.29
C ASN A 78 8.62 -6.95 11.04
N CYS A 79 7.44 -6.72 10.45
CA CYS A 79 6.17 -7.28 10.97
C CYS A 79 6.01 -8.78 10.70
N SER A 80 7.06 -9.45 10.21
CA SER A 80 7.13 -10.87 9.82
C SER A 80 6.34 -11.28 8.58
N PHE A 81 5.49 -10.40 8.03
CA PHE A 81 4.78 -10.65 6.78
C PHE A 81 5.76 -10.73 5.60
N VAL A 82 5.58 -11.75 4.76
CA VAL A 82 6.40 -11.98 3.57
C VAL A 82 5.53 -11.81 2.33
N TRP A 83 5.95 -10.93 1.44
CA TRP A 83 5.11 -10.50 0.31
C TRP A 83 5.95 -10.31 -0.95
N CYS A 84 5.31 -10.45 -2.11
CA CYS A 84 5.98 -10.30 -3.40
C CYS A 84 6.11 -8.83 -3.76
N TRP A 85 7.33 -8.34 -3.95
CA TRP A 85 7.63 -6.98 -4.41
C TRP A 85 6.94 -6.64 -5.74
N GLY A 86 6.78 -7.63 -6.62
CA GLY A 86 6.23 -7.45 -7.96
C GLY A 86 4.75 -7.07 -7.95
N CYS A 87 3.92 -7.86 -7.26
CA CYS A 87 2.47 -7.69 -7.27
C CYS A 87 1.88 -7.16 -5.96
N GLY A 88 2.61 -7.17 -4.85
CA GLY A 88 2.11 -6.77 -3.54
C GLY A 88 1.38 -7.87 -2.76
N GLU A 89 1.09 -9.02 -3.38
CA GLU A 89 0.41 -10.14 -2.72
C GLU A 89 1.33 -10.90 -1.76
N GLU A 90 0.75 -11.78 -0.93
CA GLU A 90 1.51 -12.71 -0.10
C GLU A 90 2.52 -13.51 -0.95
N ALA A 91 3.71 -13.77 -0.39
CA ALA A 91 4.78 -14.47 -1.10
C ALA A 91 4.29 -15.82 -1.61
N HIS A 92 4.42 -16.03 -2.92
CA HIS A 92 3.66 -17.05 -3.63
C HIS A 92 4.52 -17.99 -4.48
N ARG A 93 5.84 -18.05 -4.23
CA ARG A 93 6.72 -19.00 -4.92
C ARG A 93 6.29 -20.45 -4.63
N PRO A 94 6.31 -21.34 -5.64
CA PRO A 94 6.89 -21.17 -6.98
C PRO A 94 5.93 -20.60 -8.04
N ALA A 95 4.70 -20.24 -7.69
CA ALA A 95 3.78 -19.64 -8.65
C ALA A 95 4.26 -18.24 -9.07
N ASP A 96 4.02 -17.87 -10.33
CA ASP A 96 4.26 -16.51 -10.82
C ASP A 96 3.09 -15.57 -10.49
N CYS A 97 3.34 -14.26 -10.51
CA CYS A 97 2.32 -13.26 -10.16
C CYS A 97 1.08 -13.34 -11.06
N HIS A 98 1.25 -13.73 -12.33
CA HIS A 98 0.13 -13.84 -13.27
C HIS A 98 -0.83 -14.98 -12.88
N LYS A 99 -0.29 -16.15 -12.51
CA LYS A 99 -1.09 -17.27 -12.00
C LYS A 99 -1.85 -16.90 -10.73
N VAL A 100 -1.20 -16.22 -9.79
CA VAL A 100 -1.84 -15.76 -8.54
C VAL A 100 -2.96 -14.78 -8.83
N HIS A 101 -2.74 -13.83 -9.74
CA HIS A 101 -3.77 -12.88 -10.13
C HIS A 101 -4.98 -13.58 -10.77
N GLN A 102 -4.77 -14.50 -11.72
CA GLN A 102 -5.84 -15.29 -12.33
C GLN A 102 -6.60 -16.15 -11.30
N TRP A 103 -5.88 -16.74 -10.34
CA TRP A 103 -6.48 -17.49 -9.24
C TRP A 103 -7.35 -16.61 -8.34
N SER A 104 -6.86 -15.41 -7.99
CA SER A 104 -7.62 -14.43 -7.20
C SER A 104 -8.91 -14.02 -7.91
N ILE A 105 -8.88 -13.73 -9.21
CA ILE A 105 -10.07 -13.41 -10.01
C ILE A 105 -11.10 -14.55 -9.94
N LYS A 106 -10.67 -15.80 -10.19
CA LYS A 106 -11.56 -16.97 -10.14
C LYS A 106 -12.19 -17.17 -8.77
N ASN A 107 -11.44 -16.98 -7.69
CA ASN A 107 -11.98 -17.11 -6.33
C ASN A 107 -12.89 -15.95 -5.94
N SER A 108 -12.67 -14.75 -6.49
CA SER A 108 -13.54 -13.59 -6.27
C SER A 108 -14.87 -13.68 -7.02
N ALA A 109 -14.98 -14.53 -8.04
CA ALA A 109 -16.21 -14.80 -8.76
C ALA A 109 -17.14 -15.70 -7.93
N GLU A 110 -17.79 -15.09 -6.94
CA GLU A 110 -18.70 -15.73 -5.99
C GLU A 110 -19.85 -16.50 -6.68
N SER A 111 -20.22 -16.13 -7.91
CA SER A 111 -21.27 -16.81 -8.68
C SER A 111 -20.92 -18.26 -9.05
N GLU A 112 -19.66 -18.56 -9.37
CA GLU A 112 -19.25 -19.94 -9.69
C GLU A 112 -19.15 -20.79 -8.43
N ASN A 113 -18.68 -20.22 -7.33
CA ASN A 113 -18.65 -20.89 -6.02
C ASN A 113 -20.07 -21.16 -5.50
N ILE A 114 -20.99 -20.20 -5.59
CA ILE A 114 -22.40 -20.38 -5.21
C ILE A 114 -23.09 -21.40 -6.12
N SER A 115 -22.83 -21.34 -7.44
CA SER A 115 -23.37 -22.32 -8.39
C SER A 115 -22.88 -23.73 -8.07
N TRP A 116 -21.58 -23.90 -7.78
CA TRP A 116 -21.01 -25.18 -7.38
C TRP A 116 -21.62 -25.69 -6.06
N ILE A 117 -21.75 -24.83 -5.04
CA ILE A 117 -22.40 -25.18 -3.77
C ILE A 117 -23.84 -25.64 -4.03
N ARG A 118 -24.64 -24.88 -4.79
CA ARG A 118 -26.03 -25.24 -5.10
C ARG A 118 -26.14 -26.55 -5.90
N ALA A 119 -25.19 -26.81 -6.79
CA ALA A 119 -25.20 -28.03 -7.61
C ALA A 119 -24.73 -29.28 -6.83
N ASN A 120 -23.83 -29.12 -5.85
CA ASN A 120 -23.18 -30.24 -5.17
C ASN A 120 -23.57 -30.41 -3.70
N THR A 121 -24.37 -29.49 -3.14
CA THR A 121 -24.96 -29.64 -1.81
C THR A 121 -26.45 -29.94 -1.93
N LYS A 122 -26.96 -30.79 -1.05
CA LYS A 122 -28.40 -31.07 -0.91
C LYS A 122 -28.86 -30.60 0.44
N ASN A 123 -30.09 -30.08 0.50
CA ASN A 123 -30.70 -29.74 1.78
C ASN A 123 -30.85 -30.99 2.65
N CYS A 124 -30.65 -30.81 3.95
CA CYS A 124 -30.88 -31.86 4.93
C CYS A 124 -32.36 -32.29 4.83
N PRO A 125 -32.66 -33.58 4.64
CA PRO A 125 -34.04 -34.04 4.47
C PRO A 125 -34.87 -34.01 5.77
N LYS A 126 -34.29 -33.60 6.91
CA LYS A 126 -34.90 -33.69 8.24
C LYS A 126 -35.06 -32.36 8.99
N CYS A 127 -34.61 -31.23 8.43
CA CYS A 127 -34.78 -29.91 9.02
C CYS A 127 -35.25 -28.92 7.95
#